data_AF-A0A200Q2R5-F1
#
_entry.id   AF-A0A200Q2R5-F1
#
_cell.length_a   1.000
_cell.length_b   1.000
_cell.length_c   1.000
_cell.angle_alpha   90.00
_cell.angle_beta   90.00
_cell.angle_gamma   90.00
#
_symmetry.space_group_name_H-M   'P 1'
#
loop_
_entity.id
_entity.type
_entity.pdbx_description
1 polymer ?
#
loop_
_entity_poly.entity_id
_entity_poly.type
_entity_poly.pdbx_seq_one_letter_code
_entity_poly.pdbx_strand_id
1 'polypeptide(L)'
;MANPDYGFGGILCVDMDTEERANRLMNQLQNCTQFGLMAVSLGYYETLMSCSGSSTSSEMNTEEKELAGISPGLIRMSIGYSGTLEQRWNQFEKAITRMQDGKM
;
A
#
# COMPACT_ATOMS: atom_id res chain seq x y z
N MET A 1 1.84 10.10 -16.13
CA MET A 1 0.95 8.93 -16.00
C MET A 1 -0.47 9.45 -15.82
N ALA A 2 -1.16 9.67 -16.93
CA ALA A 2 -2.60 9.85 -16.98
C ALA A 2 -2.96 9.76 -18.47
N ASN A 3 -3.87 8.88 -18.83
CA ASN A 3 -4.47 8.94 -20.14
C ASN A 3 -5.81 9.67 -19.98
N PRO A 4 -6.06 10.77 -20.71
CA PRO A 4 -7.31 11.53 -20.58
C PRO A 4 -8.57 10.67 -20.68
N ASP A 5 -8.54 9.62 -21.51
CA ASP A 5 -9.69 8.75 -21.77
C ASP A 5 -9.76 7.54 -20.82
N TYR A 6 -8.65 7.19 -20.14
CA TYR A 6 -8.54 5.97 -19.32
C TYR A 6 -8.15 6.23 -17.85
N GLY A 7 -7.97 7.50 -17.46
CA GLY A 7 -7.66 7.92 -16.11
C GLY A 7 -6.22 7.68 -15.66
N PHE A 8 -6.04 7.50 -14.35
CA PHE A 8 -4.74 7.43 -13.67
C PHE A 8 -4.26 6.00 -13.36
N GLY A 9 -5.08 4.99 -13.67
CA GLY A 9 -4.84 3.60 -13.29
C GLY A 9 -5.21 3.29 -11.84
N GLY A 10 -4.93 2.05 -11.40
CA GLY A 10 -5.28 1.52 -10.08
C GLY A 10 -4.10 1.31 -9.14
N ILE A 11 -2.98 2.01 -9.35
CA ILE A 11 -1.80 1.89 -8.48
C ILE A 11 -1.73 3.12 -7.58
N LEU A 12 -1.72 2.89 -6.27
CA LEU A 12 -1.52 3.89 -5.23
C LEU A 12 -0.26 3.54 -4.43
N CYS A 13 0.60 4.51 -4.18
CA CYS A 13 1.75 4.34 -3.29
C CYS A 13 1.58 5.20 -2.04
N VAL A 14 1.92 4.63 -0.88
CA VAL A 14 1.92 5.33 0.41
C VAL A 14 3.30 5.13 1.04
N ASP A 15 4.00 6.23 1.26
CA ASP A 15 5.30 6.21 1.94
C ASP A 15 5.11 6.33 3.46
N MET A 16 5.56 5.31 4.17
CA MET A 16 5.52 5.26 5.64
C MET A 16 6.87 5.53 6.30
N ASP A 17 7.86 6.01 5.53
CA ASP A 17 9.27 6.26 5.85
C ASP A 17 10.05 4.97 6.17
N THR A 18 9.56 4.17 7.11
CA THR A 18 10.23 2.97 7.61
C THR A 18 9.44 1.71 7.29
N GLU A 19 10.17 0.61 7.08
CA GLU A 19 9.57 -0.71 6.84
C GLU A 19 8.67 -1.15 8.01
N GLU A 20 9.06 -0.84 9.26
CA GLU A 20 8.25 -1.15 10.45
C GLU A 20 6.88 -0.45 10.40
N ARG A 21 6.85 0.84 10.07
CA ARG A 21 5.60 1.61 9.94
C ARG A 21 4.76 1.11 8.77
N ALA A 22 5.40 0.73 7.66
CA ALA A 22 4.74 0.15 6.51
C ALA A 22 4.06 -1.19 6.86
N ASN A 23 4.80 -2.10 7.49
CA ASN A 23 4.29 -3.39 7.93
C ASN A 23 3.17 -3.26 8.96
N ARG A 24 3.28 -2.30 9.89
CA ARG A 24 2.20 -2.01 10.85
C ARG A 24 0.92 -1.55 10.16
N LEU A 25 1.00 -0.66 9.17
CA LEU A 25 -0.15 -0.22 8.39
C LEU A 25 -0.76 -1.38 7.59
N MET A 26 0.05 -2.14 6.86
CA MET A 26 -0.44 -3.28 6.08
C MET A 26 -1.11 -4.35 6.95
N ASN A 27 -0.59 -4.60 8.15
CA ASN A 27 -1.22 -5.50 9.13
C ASN A 27 -2.62 -5.00 9.55
N GLN A 28 -2.80 -3.71 9.84
CA GLN A 28 -4.12 -3.14 10.15
C GLN A 28 -5.08 -3.21 8.94
N LEU A 29 -4.58 -2.91 7.75
CA LEU A 29 -5.35 -2.96 6.51
C LEU A 29 -5.83 -4.38 6.20
N GLN A 30 -5.00 -5.40 6.41
CA GLN A 30 -5.39 -6.78 6.17
C GLN A 30 -6.24 -7.37 7.30
N ASN A 31 -5.73 -7.33 8.54
CA ASN A 31 -6.23 -8.17 9.62
C ASN A 31 -7.28 -7.49 10.50
N CYS A 32 -7.43 -6.17 10.44
CA CYS A 32 -8.40 -5.43 11.26
C CYS A 32 -9.53 -4.82 10.45
N THR A 33 -9.26 -4.39 9.21
CA THR A 33 -10.24 -3.66 8.39
C THR A 33 -10.60 -4.36 7.09
N GLN A 34 -9.83 -5.39 6.68
CA GLN A 34 -10.06 -6.17 5.46
C GLN A 34 -10.07 -5.29 4.19
N PHE A 35 -9.24 -4.24 4.17
CA PHE A 35 -9.06 -3.34 3.04
C PHE A 35 -8.41 -4.02 1.85
N GLY A 36 -7.41 -4.88 2.11
CA GLY A 36 -6.64 -5.57 1.09
C GLY A 36 -5.75 -6.66 1.66
N LEU A 37 -5.10 -7.40 0.77
CA LEU A 37 -4.24 -8.53 1.10
C LEU A 37 -2.77 -8.17 0.88
N MET A 38 -1.91 -8.60 1.80
CA MET A 38 -0.46 -8.54 1.60
C MET A 38 -0.06 -9.61 0.58
N ALA A 39 0.34 -9.18 -0.62
CA ALA A 39 0.78 -10.06 -1.69
C ALA A 39 1.68 -9.30 -2.69
N VAL A 40 2.65 -9.99 -3.27
CA VAL A 40 3.60 -9.40 -4.24
C VAL A 40 3.01 -9.23 -5.65
N SER A 41 1.84 -9.81 -5.92
CA SER A 41 1.17 -9.77 -7.23
C SER A 41 0.41 -8.45 -7.48
N LEU A 42 -0.15 -8.30 -8.68
CA LEU A 42 -0.92 -7.15 -9.15
C LEU A 42 -2.13 -7.61 -9.99
N GLY A 43 -3.14 -6.75 -10.14
CA GLY A 43 -4.23 -6.96 -11.12
C GLY A 43 -5.33 -7.95 -10.71
N TYR A 44 -5.48 -8.20 -9.40
CA TYR A 44 -6.57 -9.01 -8.86
C TYR A 44 -7.81 -8.16 -8.54
N TYR A 45 -8.97 -8.79 -8.36
CA TYR A 45 -10.20 -8.05 -8.05
C TYR A 45 -10.23 -7.50 -6.62
N GLU A 46 -9.51 -8.11 -5.68
CA GLU A 46 -9.22 -7.53 -4.35
C GLU A 46 -8.01 -6.60 -4.40
N THR A 47 -7.95 -5.65 -3.47
CA THR A 47 -6.76 -4.82 -3.30
C THR A 47 -5.57 -5.64 -2.80
N LEU A 48 -4.43 -5.51 -3.48
CA LEU A 48 -3.16 -6.15 -3.09
C LEU A 48 -2.15 -5.10 -2.63
N MET A 49 -1.41 -5.40 -1.58
CA MET A 49 -0.44 -4.49 -0.94
C MET A 49 0.92 -5.16 -0.77
N SER A 50 1.99 -4.42 -0.98
CA SER A 50 3.36 -4.90 -0.76
C SER A 50 4.28 -3.77 -0.31
N CYS A 51 5.20 -4.05 0.63
CA CYS A 51 6.33 -3.14 0.91
C CYS A 51 7.38 -3.30 -0.19
N SER A 52 7.48 -2.33 -1.10
CA SER A 52 8.33 -2.45 -2.29
C SER A 52 9.83 -2.40 -1.97
N GLY A 53 10.21 -1.68 -0.91
CA GLY A 53 11.62 -1.57 -0.47
C GLY A 53 12.25 -2.92 -0.11
N SER A 54 11.48 -3.84 0.48
CA SER A 54 11.97 -5.17 0.93
C SER A 54 11.54 -6.35 0.04
N SER A 55 10.59 -6.17 -0.89
CA SER A 55 10.10 -7.26 -1.73
C SER A 55 10.47 -7.12 -3.22
N THR A 56 9.72 -6.31 -3.97
CA THR A 56 9.80 -6.24 -5.44
C THR A 56 11.06 -5.56 -5.96
N SER A 57 11.74 -4.78 -5.12
CA SER A 57 13.00 -4.10 -5.47
C SER A 57 14.17 -4.65 -4.67
N SER A 58 14.07 -5.87 -4.13
CA SER A 58 15.11 -6.50 -3.30
C SER A 58 16.45 -6.69 -4.03
N GLU A 59 16.43 -6.75 -5.35
CA GLU A 59 17.63 -6.86 -6.21
C GLU A 59 18.39 -5.54 -6.38
N MET A 60 17.78 -4.39 -6.05
CA MET A 60 18.42 -3.07 -6.13
C MET A 60 19.24 -2.79 -4.86
N ASN A 61 20.40 -2.18 -5.03
CA ASN A 61 21.18 -1.67 -3.90
C ASN A 61 20.56 -0.38 -3.32
N THR A 62 21.05 0.08 -2.17
CA THR A 62 20.49 1.24 -1.46
C THR A 62 20.53 2.52 -2.31
N GLU A 63 21.63 2.76 -3.02
CA GLU A 63 21.81 3.97 -3.85
C GLU A 63 20.84 3.95 -5.04
N GLU A 64 20.66 2.80 -5.68
CA GLU A 64 19.68 2.62 -6.76
C GLU A 64 18.25 2.84 -6.28
N LYS A 65 17.90 2.37 -5.08
CA LYS A 65 16.58 2.58 -4.48
C LYS A 65 16.32 4.04 -4.17
N GLU A 66 17.30 4.74 -3.60
CA GLU A 66 17.21 6.17 -3.32
C GLU A 66 17.03 6.99 -4.60
N LEU A 67 17.83 6.70 -5.65
CA LEU A 67 17.71 7.35 -6.95
C LEU A 67 16.34 7.11 -7.62
N ALA A 68 15.75 5.93 -7.40
CA ALA A 68 14.43 5.58 -7.91
C ALA A 68 13.27 6.11 -7.03
N GLY A 69 13.56 6.74 -5.88
CA GLY A 69 12.55 7.22 -4.94
C GLY A 69 11.82 6.10 -4.19
N ILE A 70 12.47 4.94 -4.01
CA ILE A 70 11.91 3.78 -3.32
C ILE A 70 12.39 3.80 -1.87
N SER A 71 11.59 4.41 -0.99
CA SER A 71 11.88 4.40 0.44
C SER A 71 11.73 2.98 1.03
N PRO A 72 12.39 2.69 2.18
CA PRO A 72 12.18 1.43 2.92
C PRO A 72 10.73 1.22 3.35
N GLY A 73 9.97 2.30 3.54
CA GLY A 73 8.56 2.29 3.95
C GLY A 73 7.55 2.39 2.81
N LEU A 74 7.99 2.31 1.55
CA LEU A 74 7.09 2.48 0.41
C LEU A 74 6.14 1.29 0.25
N ILE A 75 4.86 1.52 0.52
CA ILE A 75 3.80 0.55 0.25
C ILE A 75 3.25 0.81 -1.15
N ARG A 76 3.27 -0.21 -2.00
CA ARG A 76 2.55 -0.23 -3.27
C ARG A 76 1.22 -0.96 -3.10
N MET A 77 0.14 -0.31 -3.50
CA MET A 77 -1.22 -0.85 -3.47
C MET A 77 -1.79 -0.96 -4.88
N SER A 78 -2.12 -2.17 -5.30
CA SER A 78 -2.93 -2.44 -6.48
C SER A 78 -4.39 -2.42 -6.05
N ILE A 79 -5.09 -1.33 -6.33
CA ILE A 79 -6.48 -1.14 -5.94
C ILE A 79 -7.36 -2.07 -6.76
N GLY A 80 -8.06 -2.97 -6.07
CA GLY A 80 -9.06 -3.85 -6.64
C GLY A 80 -10.40 -3.12 -6.84
N TYR A 81 -11.39 -3.84 -7.36
CA TYR A 81 -12.73 -3.31 -7.65
C TYR A 81 -13.85 -4.04 -6.89
N SER A 82 -13.50 -4.82 -5.85
CA SER A 82 -14.49 -5.41 -4.96
C SER A 82 -15.00 -4.44 -3.90
N GLY A 83 -16.30 -4.52 -3.61
CA GLY A 83 -16.98 -3.59 -2.72
C GLY A 83 -17.22 -2.23 -3.34
N THR A 84 -17.79 -1.30 -2.57
CA THR A 84 -17.97 0.09 -3.00
C THR A 84 -16.78 0.97 -2.61
N LEU A 85 -16.64 2.12 -3.26
CA LEU A 85 -15.62 3.11 -2.92
C LEU A 85 -15.71 3.52 -1.45
N GLU A 86 -16.92 3.77 -0.94
CA GLU A 86 -17.17 4.19 0.43
C GLU A 86 -16.77 3.10 1.42
N GLN A 87 -17.03 1.83 1.09
CA GLN A 87 -16.59 0.71 1.94
C GLN A 87 -15.07 0.66 2.04
N ARG A 88 -14.37 0.71 0.91
CA ARG A 88 -12.90 0.67 0.87
C ARG A 88 -12.28 1.88 1.54
N TRP A 89 -12.82 3.07 1.31
CA TRP A 89 -12.38 4.30 1.96
C TRP A 89 -12.55 4.23 3.49
N ASN A 90 -13.71 3.79 3.97
CA ASN A 90 -13.98 3.62 5.40
C ASN A 90 -13.04 2.58 6.05
N GLN A 91 -12.72 1.48 5.36
CA GLN A 91 -11.76 0.49 5.86
C GLN A 91 -10.37 1.10 5.99
N PHE A 92 -9.93 1.85 4.98
CA PHE A 92 -8.64 2.53 4.97
C PHE A 92 -8.51 3.57 6.10
N GLU A 93 -9.50 4.46 6.25
CA GLU A 93 -9.52 5.45 7.34
C GLU A 93 -9.51 4.79 8.72
N LYS A 94 -10.34 3.76 8.93
CA LYS A 94 -10.36 3.02 10.21
C LYS A 94 -9.01 2.40 10.56
N ALA A 95 -8.23 1.95 9.57
CA ALA A 95 -6.90 1.41 9.80
C ALA A 95 -5.92 2.51 10.24
N ILE A 96 -6.01 3.69 9.62
CA ILE A 96 -5.18 4.85 9.99
C ILE A 96 -5.52 5.35 11.39
N THR A 97 -6.80 5.48 11.75
CA THR A 97 -7.21 5.90 13.09
C THR A 97 -6.68 4.94 14.16
N ARG A 98 -6.83 3.62 13.94
CA ARG A 98 -6.29 2.59 14.84
C ARG A 98 -4.78 2.65 15.01
N MET A 99 -4.05 3.07 13.96
CA MET A 99 -2.62 3.26 14.08
C MET A 99 -2.24 4.39 15.05
N GLN A 100 -3.09 5.41 15.19
CA GLN A 100 -2.87 6.56 16.07
C GLN A 100 -3.19 6.21 17.54
N ASP A 101 -4.21 5.39 17.78
CA ASP A 101 -4.66 5.00 19.13
C ASP A 101 -3.63 4.14 19.89
N GLY A 102 -2.76 3.41 19.18
CA GLY A 102 -1.68 2.61 19.78
C GLY A 102 -0.43 3.40 20.20
N LYS A 103 -0.51 4.73 20.28
CA LYS A 103 0.56 5.62 20.80
C LYS A 103 0.34 6.07 22.26
N MET A 104 -0.65 5.52 22.98
CA MET A 104 -0.83 5.74 24.41
C MET A 104 -0.12 4.68 25.26
#